data_AF-A0A1F5LLC1-F1
#
_entry.id   AF-A0A1F5LLC1-F1
#
_cell.length_a   1.000
_cell.length_b   1.000
_cell.length_c   1.000
_cell.angle_alpha   90.00
_cell.angle_beta   90.00
_cell.angle_gamma   90.00
#
_symmetry.space_group_name_H-M   'P 1'
#
loop_
_entity.id
_entity.type
_entity.pdbx_description
1 polymer ?
#
loop_
_entity_poly.entity_id
_entity_poly.type
_entity_poly.pdbx_seq_one_letter_code
_entity_poly.pdbx_strand_id
1 'polypeptide(L)'
;MAEQTVSSRLYTPSTPNLTEFKEICSQTTNPATYPLASKITSNIPIYDLAALESNGLTSTLITALQDEWHKCLHTGPGVYILKAMYPTEKYAETINATNNAFNQIIATEKVNTSMAKGDHFAAGGTNDRIWNSFQKHAVTDPTSFTDYYSNPWLAHVSESWLGPSYRITAQLNAVHPGGAAQDSHRDYHLGFQEVDATARYPAVMQVASQFLTLQGAVAHSDMPIESGPTRFLPYSQTFKPGFMAWRRDEFRAFFQEKYVSAPLEVGDGVFFNPALFHAAGSNIMNPETGFRRVANLLQVSSAFGKPMESVDSLVVVRAVWDELKERYKAAGEVIAGSELDPGAWSVEQRGAAAAWGDGAGE
;
A
#
# COMPACT_ATOMS: atom_id res chain seq x y z
N MET A 1 41.22 -30.89 0.18
CA MET A 1 39.90 -30.59 0.78
C MET A 1 39.84 -29.08 0.91
N ALA A 2 38.97 -28.41 0.17
CA ALA A 2 38.81 -26.96 0.32
C ALA A 2 38.18 -26.70 1.70
N GLU A 3 38.82 -25.87 2.53
CA GLU A 3 38.23 -25.39 3.77
C GLU A 3 36.91 -24.70 3.45
N GLN A 4 35.79 -25.30 3.84
CA GLN A 4 34.52 -24.60 3.91
C GLN A 4 34.63 -23.59 5.04
N THR A 5 35.08 -22.38 4.71
CA THR A 5 35.03 -21.25 5.63
C THR A 5 33.58 -20.81 5.80
N VAL A 6 33.20 -20.48 7.04
CA VAL A 6 31.87 -19.96 7.35
C VAL A 6 31.72 -18.60 6.65
N SER A 7 30.67 -18.44 5.84
CA SER A 7 30.38 -17.18 5.16
C SER A 7 29.89 -16.10 6.13
N SER A 8 30.16 -14.83 5.80
CA SER A 8 29.64 -13.72 6.58
C SER A 8 28.11 -13.69 6.55
N ARG A 9 27.49 -13.47 7.70
CA ARG A 9 26.04 -13.24 7.82
C ARG A 9 25.61 -11.86 7.33
N LEU A 10 26.54 -10.94 7.06
CA LEU A 10 26.28 -9.53 6.72
C LEU A 10 26.50 -9.27 5.24
N TYR A 11 25.68 -8.39 4.66
CA TYR A 11 26.04 -7.71 3.43
C TYR A 11 27.07 -6.61 3.70
N THR A 12 28.05 -6.51 2.82
CA THR A 12 29.02 -5.42 2.78
C THR A 12 28.58 -4.38 1.74
N PRO A 13 29.14 -3.15 1.76
CA PRO A 13 28.90 -2.17 0.71
C PRO A 13 29.21 -2.67 -0.71
N SER A 14 30.12 -3.65 -0.85
CA SER A 14 30.49 -4.27 -2.13
C SER A 14 29.58 -5.44 -2.55
N THR A 15 28.65 -5.88 -1.71
CA THR A 15 27.78 -7.04 -2.02
C THR A 15 26.83 -6.80 -3.21
N PRO A 16 26.16 -5.62 -3.36
CA PRO A 16 25.30 -5.39 -4.50
C PRO A 16 26.01 -5.52 -5.85
N ASN A 17 25.49 -6.39 -6.72
CA ASN A 17 25.95 -6.59 -8.09
C ASN A 17 24.92 -6.03 -9.08
N LEU A 18 25.33 -5.06 -9.89
CA LEU A 18 24.43 -4.41 -10.85
C LEU A 18 24.00 -5.34 -11.99
N THR A 19 24.88 -6.22 -12.49
CA THR A 19 24.56 -7.14 -13.58
C THR A 19 23.45 -8.11 -13.17
N GLU A 20 23.59 -8.72 -12.00
CA GLU A 20 22.55 -9.58 -11.41
C GLU A 20 21.22 -8.81 -11.25
N PHE A 21 21.29 -7.57 -10.76
CA PHE A 21 20.10 -6.74 -10.60
C PHE A 21 19.38 -6.45 -11.93
N LYS A 22 20.15 -6.17 -13.00
CA LYS A 22 19.61 -5.92 -14.33
C LYS A 22 18.94 -7.17 -14.91
N GLU A 23 19.55 -8.34 -14.73
CA GLU A 23 18.98 -9.63 -15.14
C GLU A 23 17.65 -9.89 -14.44
N ILE A 24 17.62 -9.72 -13.11
CA ILE A 24 16.40 -9.87 -12.31
C ILE A 24 15.28 -8.93 -12.80
N CYS A 25 15.58 -7.66 -13.04
CA CYS A 25 14.58 -6.66 -13.40
C CYS A 25 14.19 -6.68 -14.89
N SER A 26 14.87 -7.49 -15.71
CA SER A 26 14.57 -7.64 -17.15
C SER A 26 13.55 -8.75 -17.44
N GLN A 27 13.01 -9.39 -16.40
CA GLN A 27 11.94 -10.38 -16.53
C GLN A 27 10.65 -9.78 -17.12
N THR A 28 9.89 -10.63 -17.79
CA THR A 28 8.57 -10.29 -18.34
C THR A 28 7.48 -11.11 -17.65
N THR A 29 6.46 -10.43 -17.14
CA THR A 29 5.32 -11.05 -16.45
C THR A 29 4.44 -11.77 -17.49
N ASN A 30 4.34 -13.09 -17.37
CA ASN A 30 3.56 -13.94 -18.27
C ASN A 30 2.06 -13.93 -17.87
N PRO A 31 1.14 -13.51 -18.75
CA PRO A 31 -0.30 -13.53 -18.49
C PRO A 31 -0.83 -14.91 -18.05
N ALA A 32 -0.26 -16.00 -18.57
CA ALA A 32 -0.69 -17.36 -18.20
C ALA A 32 -0.41 -17.73 -16.74
N THR A 33 0.43 -16.94 -16.05
CA THR A 33 0.70 -17.11 -14.61
C THR A 33 -0.36 -16.44 -13.72
N TYR A 34 -1.10 -15.48 -14.28
CA TYR A 34 -2.09 -14.66 -13.56
C TYR A 34 -3.43 -14.67 -14.31
N PRO A 35 -4.08 -15.84 -14.48
CA PRO A 35 -5.32 -15.96 -15.23
C PRO A 35 -6.48 -15.13 -14.68
N LEU A 36 -6.45 -14.74 -13.40
CA LEU A 36 -7.48 -13.88 -12.79
C LEU A 36 -7.23 -12.37 -13.02
N ALA A 37 -6.03 -11.99 -13.46
CA ALA A 37 -5.76 -10.62 -13.90
C ALA A 37 -6.48 -10.34 -15.22
N SER A 38 -7.18 -9.21 -15.32
CA SER A 38 -7.87 -8.81 -16.55
C SER A 38 -6.88 -8.43 -17.65
N LYS A 39 -5.71 -7.90 -17.28
CA LYS A 39 -4.59 -7.62 -18.18
C LYS A 39 -3.28 -7.46 -17.42
N ILE A 40 -2.18 -7.48 -18.17
CA ILE A 40 -0.87 -7.03 -17.69
C ILE A 40 -0.49 -5.78 -18.47
N THR A 41 -0.16 -4.69 -17.77
CA THR A 41 0.33 -3.45 -18.38
C THR A 41 1.68 -3.11 -17.79
N SER A 42 2.71 -2.97 -18.63
CA SER A 42 4.07 -2.65 -18.19
C SER A 42 4.59 -3.58 -17.07
N ASN A 43 4.41 -4.90 -17.22
CA ASN A 43 4.73 -5.93 -16.22
C ASN A 43 3.88 -5.94 -14.95
N ILE A 44 2.88 -5.06 -14.81
CA ILE A 44 1.98 -4.99 -13.65
C ILE A 44 0.68 -5.74 -13.97
N PRO A 45 0.34 -6.82 -13.25
CA PRO A 45 -0.98 -7.44 -13.27
C PRO A 45 -2.05 -6.47 -12.76
N ILE A 46 -3.14 -6.37 -13.50
CA ILE A 46 -4.29 -5.52 -13.19
C ILE A 46 -5.50 -6.43 -13.04
N TYR A 47 -6.18 -6.34 -11.90
CA TYR A 47 -7.39 -7.09 -11.58
C TYR A 47 -8.59 -6.14 -11.64
N ASP A 48 -9.67 -6.55 -12.31
CA ASP A 48 -10.93 -5.80 -12.36
C ASP A 48 -11.89 -6.35 -11.31
N LEU A 49 -11.96 -5.68 -10.16
CA LEU A 49 -12.75 -6.18 -9.03
C LEU A 49 -14.25 -6.06 -9.28
N ALA A 50 -14.71 -5.05 -10.01
CA ALA A 50 -16.13 -4.91 -10.36
C ALA A 50 -16.58 -6.05 -11.29
N ALA A 51 -15.75 -6.44 -12.25
CA ALA A 51 -16.02 -7.60 -13.11
C ALA A 51 -16.02 -8.93 -12.33
N LEU A 52 -15.08 -9.09 -11.38
CA LEU A 52 -15.02 -10.27 -10.51
C LEU A 52 -16.25 -10.35 -9.59
N GLU A 53 -16.67 -9.24 -8.99
CA GLU A 53 -17.89 -9.15 -8.17
C GLU A 53 -19.15 -9.50 -8.96
N SER A 54 -19.27 -8.98 -10.18
CA SER A 54 -20.42 -9.23 -11.07
C SER A 54 -20.58 -10.70 -11.45
N ASN A 55 -19.51 -11.48 -11.43
CA ASN A 55 -19.52 -12.91 -11.72
C ASN A 55 -19.85 -13.78 -10.48
N GLY A 56 -20.01 -13.16 -9.31
CA GLY A 56 -20.24 -13.82 -8.03
C GLY A 56 -18.95 -14.24 -7.35
N LEU A 57 -18.65 -13.62 -6.21
CA LEU A 57 -17.49 -13.99 -5.40
C LEU A 57 -17.76 -15.29 -4.65
N THR A 58 -16.77 -16.18 -4.63
CA THR A 58 -16.80 -17.42 -3.85
C THR A 58 -15.53 -17.51 -3.02
N SER A 59 -15.53 -18.25 -1.92
CA SER A 59 -14.32 -18.47 -1.12
C SER A 59 -13.17 -19.04 -1.97
N THR A 60 -13.46 -19.99 -2.86
CA THR A 60 -12.48 -20.54 -3.83
C THR A 60 -11.86 -19.46 -4.73
N LEU A 61 -12.67 -18.53 -5.25
CA LEU A 61 -12.16 -17.44 -6.09
C LEU A 61 -11.30 -16.47 -5.26
N ILE A 62 -11.71 -16.14 -4.04
CA ILE A 62 -10.94 -15.28 -3.14
C ILE A 62 -9.59 -15.92 -2.81
N THR A 63 -9.55 -17.20 -2.46
CA THR A 63 -8.29 -17.91 -2.23
C THR A 63 -7.39 -17.89 -3.46
N ALA A 64 -7.94 -18.13 -4.65
CA ALA A 64 -7.16 -18.09 -5.89
C ALA A 64 -6.61 -16.68 -6.20
N LEU A 65 -7.37 -15.62 -5.91
CA LEU A 65 -6.88 -14.24 -6.00
C LEU A 65 -5.74 -13.98 -5.01
N GLN A 66 -5.90 -14.41 -3.75
CA GLN A 66 -4.86 -14.29 -2.74
C GLN A 66 -3.57 -15.04 -3.13
N ASP A 67 -3.67 -16.23 -3.74
CA ASP A 67 -2.53 -16.96 -4.27
C ASP A 67 -1.80 -16.18 -5.36
N GLU A 68 -2.53 -15.58 -6.31
CA GLU A 68 -1.95 -14.75 -7.36
C GLU A 68 -1.30 -13.47 -6.81
N TRP A 69 -1.95 -12.77 -5.87
CA TRP A 69 -1.42 -11.57 -5.22
C TRP A 69 -0.19 -11.87 -4.39
N HIS A 70 -0.22 -12.95 -3.61
CA HIS A 70 0.95 -13.45 -2.88
C HIS A 70 2.11 -13.72 -3.83
N LYS A 71 1.85 -14.41 -4.95
CA LYS A 71 2.87 -14.69 -5.96
C LYS A 71 3.41 -13.39 -6.57
N CYS A 72 2.55 -12.42 -6.88
CA CYS A 72 2.94 -11.11 -7.37
C CYS A 72 3.96 -10.47 -6.43
N LEU A 73 3.64 -10.41 -5.14
CA LEU A 73 4.47 -9.76 -4.11
C LEU A 73 5.76 -10.52 -3.82
N HIS A 74 5.72 -11.85 -3.76
CA HIS A 74 6.85 -12.68 -3.35
C HIS A 74 7.88 -12.85 -4.49
N THR A 75 7.51 -13.61 -5.52
CA THR A 75 8.41 -14.08 -6.57
C THR A 75 8.14 -13.46 -7.94
N GLY A 76 7.03 -12.73 -8.06
CA GLY A 76 6.57 -12.10 -9.29
C GLY A 76 7.06 -10.65 -9.44
N PRO A 77 6.27 -9.79 -10.13
CA PRO A 77 6.67 -8.42 -10.41
C PRO A 77 6.78 -7.51 -9.18
N GLY A 78 6.29 -7.93 -8.01
CA GLY A 78 6.36 -7.20 -6.76
C GLY A 78 5.29 -6.13 -6.58
N VAL A 79 4.39 -5.95 -7.56
CA VAL A 79 3.30 -4.97 -7.57
C VAL A 79 2.12 -5.51 -8.37
N TYR A 80 0.91 -5.14 -7.97
CA TYR A 80 -0.32 -5.33 -8.74
C TYR A 80 -1.31 -4.18 -8.49
N ILE A 81 -2.28 -4.03 -9.39
CA ILE A 81 -3.32 -2.99 -9.32
C ILE A 81 -4.69 -3.67 -9.24
N LEU A 82 -5.54 -3.12 -8.38
CA LEU A 82 -6.93 -3.48 -8.20
C LEU A 82 -7.80 -2.34 -8.73
N LYS A 83 -8.35 -2.52 -9.93
CA LYS A 83 -9.30 -1.57 -10.52
C LYS A 83 -10.63 -1.67 -9.81
N ALA A 84 -11.25 -0.50 -9.58
CA ALA A 84 -12.53 -0.40 -8.90
C ALA A 84 -12.52 -1.13 -7.55
N MET A 85 -11.46 -0.93 -6.75
CA MET A 85 -11.43 -1.42 -5.37
C MET A 85 -12.47 -0.69 -4.52
N TYR A 86 -12.63 0.61 -4.76
CA TYR A 86 -13.73 1.43 -4.27
C TYR A 86 -14.54 1.94 -5.48
N PRO A 87 -15.44 1.12 -6.05
CA PRO A 87 -16.20 1.50 -7.23
C PRO A 87 -17.02 2.78 -6.97
N THR A 88 -16.98 3.74 -7.90
CA THR A 88 -17.61 5.06 -7.76
C THR A 88 -19.10 4.97 -7.47
N GLU A 89 -19.80 4.04 -8.12
CA GLU A 89 -21.24 3.79 -7.92
C GLU A 89 -21.62 3.42 -6.49
N LYS A 90 -20.68 2.88 -5.71
CA LYS A 90 -20.88 2.45 -4.33
C LYS A 90 -20.18 3.35 -3.30
N TYR A 91 -19.01 3.88 -3.64
CA TYR A 91 -18.13 4.57 -2.68
C TYR A 91 -17.89 6.05 -2.98
N ALA A 92 -18.57 6.66 -3.97
CA ALA A 92 -18.39 8.09 -4.26
C ALA A 92 -18.61 8.98 -3.03
N GLU A 93 -19.67 8.74 -2.26
CA GLU A 93 -19.96 9.50 -1.04
C GLU A 93 -18.88 9.29 0.04
N THR A 94 -18.45 8.04 0.25
CA THR A 94 -17.38 7.70 1.19
C THR A 94 -16.06 8.36 0.83
N ILE A 95 -15.63 8.32 -0.44
CA ILE A 95 -14.39 8.94 -0.91
C ILE A 95 -14.47 10.47 -0.78
N ASN A 96 -15.62 11.08 -1.12
CA ASN A 96 -15.81 12.52 -0.98
C ASN A 96 -15.79 12.96 0.48
N ALA A 97 -16.47 12.24 1.36
CA ALA A 97 -16.47 12.50 2.80
C ALA A 97 -15.05 12.33 3.40
N THR A 98 -14.35 11.27 3.02
CA THR A 98 -12.94 11.05 3.41
C THR A 98 -12.03 12.19 2.94
N ASN A 99 -12.18 12.63 1.68
CA ASN A 99 -11.44 13.77 1.15
C ASN A 99 -11.75 15.07 1.90
N ASN A 100 -13.01 15.28 2.30
CA ASN A 100 -13.40 16.43 3.12
C ASN A 100 -12.76 16.38 4.51
N ALA A 101 -12.76 15.21 5.17
CA ALA A 101 -12.09 15.01 6.45
C ALA A 101 -10.59 15.32 6.34
N PHE A 102 -9.92 14.81 5.30
CA PHE A 102 -8.53 15.13 5.02
C PHE A 102 -8.27 16.62 4.77
N ASN A 103 -9.14 17.30 4.03
CA ASN A 103 -9.02 18.75 3.83
C ASN A 103 -9.18 19.53 5.13
N GLN A 104 -10.09 19.11 6.01
CA GLN A 104 -10.24 19.70 7.35
C GLN A 104 -8.98 19.51 8.18
N ILE A 105 -8.43 18.29 8.21
CA ILE A 105 -7.18 17.99 8.92
C ILE A 105 -6.03 18.87 8.41
N ILE A 106 -5.83 18.95 7.09
CA ILE A 106 -4.81 19.83 6.48
C ILE A 106 -5.01 21.29 6.89
N ALA A 107 -6.26 21.79 6.82
CA ALA A 107 -6.55 23.18 7.18
C ALA A 107 -6.27 23.46 8.66
N THR A 108 -6.65 22.56 9.55
CA THR A 108 -6.38 22.66 10.99
C THR A 108 -4.88 22.61 11.30
N GLU A 109 -4.12 21.72 10.67
CA GLU A 109 -2.69 21.58 10.92
C GLU A 109 -1.87 22.75 10.38
N LYS A 110 -2.26 23.33 9.23
CA LYS A 110 -1.60 24.54 8.69
C LYS A 110 -1.71 25.75 9.61
N VAL A 111 -2.82 25.88 10.35
CA VAL A 111 -3.03 26.98 11.32
C VAL A 111 -2.27 26.73 12.63
N ASN A 112 -2.12 25.47 13.03
CA ASN A 112 -1.51 25.09 14.29
C ASN A 112 0.00 24.80 14.15
N THR A 113 0.79 25.85 13.92
CA THR A 113 2.27 25.76 13.78
C THR A 113 3.00 25.24 15.02
N SER A 114 2.33 25.20 16.18
CA SER A 114 2.85 24.60 17.43
C SER A 114 2.70 23.08 17.51
N MET A 115 1.98 22.44 16.56
CA MET A 115 1.78 20.99 16.48
C MET A 115 2.66 20.32 15.42
N ALA A 116 3.81 20.89 15.06
CA ALA A 116 4.77 20.28 14.14
C ALA A 116 5.34 18.96 14.70
N LYS A 117 4.55 17.89 14.63
CA LYS A 117 4.89 16.52 14.97
C LYS A 117 4.68 15.68 13.71
N GLY A 118 5.73 15.48 12.94
CA GLY A 118 5.77 14.54 11.80
C GLY A 118 5.17 15.06 10.49
N ASP A 119 4.09 15.85 10.54
CA ASP A 119 3.44 16.37 9.32
C ASP A 119 4.37 17.27 8.51
N HIS A 120 4.57 16.90 7.25
CA HIS A 120 5.49 17.56 6.33
C HIS A 120 4.69 18.29 5.26
N PHE A 121 4.58 19.61 5.42
CA PHE A 121 4.15 20.51 4.38
C PHE A 121 5.41 21.05 3.70
N ALA A 122 5.72 20.57 2.49
CA ALA A 122 6.98 20.88 1.82
C ALA A 122 7.20 22.40 1.69
N ALA A 123 8.44 22.86 1.79
CA ALA A 123 8.79 24.26 1.55
C ALA A 123 8.33 24.66 0.14
N GLY A 124 7.38 25.61 0.06
CA GLY A 124 6.74 26.02 -1.19
C GLY A 124 5.34 25.42 -1.46
N GLY A 125 4.80 24.59 -0.56
CA GLY A 125 3.41 24.11 -0.64
C GLY A 125 3.14 23.06 -1.72
N THR A 126 4.18 22.42 -2.26
CA THR A 126 4.05 21.44 -3.36
C THR A 126 3.57 20.07 -2.92
N ASN A 127 3.52 19.79 -1.62
CA ASN A 127 2.99 18.55 -1.06
C ASN A 127 2.33 18.79 0.30
N ASP A 128 1.09 18.33 0.45
CA ASP A 128 0.38 18.23 1.73
C ASP A 128 0.40 16.76 2.19
N ARG A 129 1.14 16.47 3.26
CA ARG A 129 1.24 15.13 3.84
C ARG A 129 0.65 15.10 5.25
N ILE A 130 -0.27 14.17 5.47
CA ILE A 130 -0.84 13.89 6.80
C ILE A 130 -0.27 12.56 7.28
N TRP A 131 0.55 12.58 8.32
CA TRP A 131 0.96 11.41 9.09
C TRP A 131 -0.16 10.98 10.03
N ASN A 132 -0.22 9.68 10.31
CA ASN A 132 -1.27 9.04 11.08
C ASN A 132 -2.68 9.44 10.59
N SER A 133 -2.86 9.49 9.26
CA SER A 133 -4.12 9.86 8.65
C SER A 133 -5.22 8.87 9.03
N PHE A 134 -4.87 7.62 9.32
CA PHE A 134 -5.78 6.60 9.84
C PHE A 134 -6.50 7.05 11.11
N GLN A 135 -5.76 7.36 12.17
CA GLN A 135 -6.37 7.79 13.44
C GLN A 135 -7.04 9.16 13.31
N LYS A 136 -6.40 10.10 12.60
CA LYS A 136 -6.96 11.44 12.42
C LYS A 136 -8.29 11.39 11.66
N HIS A 137 -8.40 10.57 10.62
CA HIS A 137 -9.65 10.34 9.88
C HIS A 137 -10.74 9.76 10.78
N ALA A 138 -10.44 8.73 11.58
CA ALA A 138 -11.41 8.14 12.51
C ALA A 138 -12.01 9.17 13.47
N VAL A 139 -11.21 10.13 13.94
CA VAL A 139 -11.67 11.19 14.86
C VAL A 139 -12.40 12.31 14.13
N THR A 140 -11.92 12.70 12.94
CA THR A 140 -12.51 13.80 12.17
C THR A 140 -13.86 13.44 11.56
N ASP A 141 -14.00 12.22 11.04
CA ASP A 141 -15.24 11.73 10.43
C ASP A 141 -15.38 10.21 10.64
N PRO A 142 -15.94 9.78 11.79
CA PRO A 142 -16.08 8.37 12.14
C PRO A 142 -16.90 7.55 11.14
N THR A 143 -17.93 8.15 10.51
CA THR A 143 -18.81 7.45 9.58
C THR A 143 -18.07 7.14 8.28
N SER A 144 -17.44 8.14 7.64
CA SER A 144 -16.68 7.87 6.41
C SER A 144 -15.44 7.02 6.66
N PHE A 145 -14.81 7.14 7.83
CA PHE A 145 -13.74 6.23 8.24
C PHE A 145 -14.23 4.79 8.30
N THR A 146 -15.37 4.56 8.95
CA THR A 146 -15.93 3.21 9.09
C THR A 146 -16.29 2.66 7.72
N ASP A 147 -16.98 3.42 6.87
CA ASP A 147 -17.29 3.01 5.49
C ASP A 147 -16.05 2.68 4.66
N TYR A 148 -15.02 3.52 4.76
CA TYR A 148 -13.81 3.38 3.99
C TYR A 148 -13.04 2.12 4.38
N TYR A 149 -12.71 1.97 5.66
CA TYR A 149 -11.90 0.84 6.12
C TYR A 149 -12.70 -0.47 6.26
N SER A 150 -14.03 -0.43 6.12
CA SER A 150 -14.88 -1.63 5.96
C SER A 150 -14.89 -2.20 4.53
N ASN A 151 -14.00 -1.76 3.65
CA ASN A 151 -13.87 -2.38 2.33
C ASN A 151 -13.21 -3.77 2.47
N PRO A 152 -13.91 -4.88 2.15
CA PRO A 152 -13.38 -6.22 2.37
C PRO A 152 -12.12 -6.53 1.54
N TRP A 153 -11.94 -5.87 0.40
CA TRP A 153 -10.73 -6.05 -0.40
C TRP A 153 -9.46 -5.66 0.36
N LEU A 154 -9.54 -4.71 1.30
CA LEU A 154 -8.40 -4.39 2.19
C LEU A 154 -7.98 -5.60 3.02
N ALA A 155 -8.94 -6.37 3.54
CA ALA A 155 -8.66 -7.55 4.33
C ALA A 155 -8.01 -8.64 3.49
N HIS A 156 -8.60 -9.02 2.36
CA HIS A 156 -8.05 -10.09 1.51
C HIS A 156 -6.65 -9.77 0.98
N VAL A 157 -6.43 -8.52 0.59
CA VAL A 157 -5.11 -8.05 0.16
C VAL A 157 -4.09 -8.17 1.31
N SER A 158 -4.46 -7.71 2.50
CA SER A 158 -3.58 -7.77 3.67
C SER A 158 -3.26 -9.22 4.05
N GLU A 159 -4.28 -10.08 4.10
CA GLU A 159 -4.15 -11.50 4.45
C GLU A 159 -3.36 -12.31 3.42
N SER A 160 -3.44 -11.96 2.12
CA SER A 160 -2.67 -12.62 1.07
C SER A 160 -1.16 -12.55 1.29
N TRP A 161 -0.70 -11.53 2.02
CA TRP A 161 0.72 -11.29 2.29
C TRP A 161 1.11 -11.52 3.74
N LEU A 162 0.31 -11.01 4.69
CA LEU A 162 0.67 -10.89 6.10
C LEU A 162 0.00 -11.94 6.99
N GLY A 163 -1.02 -12.63 6.47
CA GLY A 163 -1.94 -13.41 7.27
C GLY A 163 -2.91 -12.54 8.09
N PRO A 164 -3.65 -13.14 9.03
CA PRO A 164 -4.64 -12.45 9.85
C PRO A 164 -4.00 -11.52 10.89
N SER A 165 -4.82 -10.79 11.63
CA SER A 165 -4.39 -9.93 12.75
C SER A 165 -3.39 -8.83 12.36
N TYR A 166 -3.46 -8.38 11.11
CA TYR A 166 -2.67 -7.27 10.60
C TYR A 166 -3.11 -5.93 11.21
N ARG A 167 -2.26 -4.91 11.11
CA ARG A 167 -2.59 -3.54 11.55
C ARG A 167 -2.36 -2.54 10.42
N ILE A 168 -3.33 -1.67 10.19
CA ILE A 168 -3.22 -0.61 9.19
C ILE A 168 -2.70 0.67 9.85
N THR A 169 -1.69 1.27 9.24
CA THR A 169 -1.39 2.70 9.38
C THR A 169 -1.56 3.36 8.03
N ALA A 170 -1.90 4.64 8.00
CA ALA A 170 -2.09 5.35 6.75
C ALA A 170 -1.54 6.77 6.80
N GLN A 171 -1.17 7.26 5.63
CA GLN A 171 -0.72 8.63 5.43
C GLN A 171 -1.34 9.20 4.16
N LEU A 172 -1.89 10.40 4.23
CA LEU A 172 -2.32 11.10 3.03
C LEU A 172 -1.10 11.72 2.35
N ASN A 173 -1.03 11.61 1.03
CA ASN A 173 -0.06 12.33 0.22
C ASN A 173 -0.80 13.05 -0.92
N ALA A 174 -0.86 14.38 -0.85
CA ALA A 174 -1.48 15.24 -1.86
C ALA A 174 -0.43 16.12 -2.54
N VAL A 175 -0.04 15.72 -3.75
CA VAL A 175 1.04 16.37 -4.51
C VAL A 175 0.47 17.34 -5.53
N HIS A 176 0.82 18.61 -5.37
CA HIS A 176 0.42 19.70 -6.26
C HIS A 176 1.29 19.73 -7.52
N PRO A 177 0.85 20.41 -8.60
CA PRO A 177 1.65 20.52 -9.80
C PRO A 177 2.96 21.27 -9.52
N GLY A 178 4.05 20.81 -10.13
CA GLY A 178 5.42 21.21 -9.79
C GLY A 178 6.08 20.37 -8.68
N GLY A 179 5.36 19.42 -8.07
CA GLY A 179 5.95 18.44 -7.16
C GLY A 179 7.03 17.59 -7.84
N ALA A 180 8.24 17.58 -7.27
CA ALA A 180 9.37 16.85 -7.82
C ALA A 180 9.22 15.33 -7.66
N ALA A 181 9.85 14.56 -8.56
CA ALA A 181 9.97 13.13 -8.39
C ALA A 181 10.87 12.80 -7.19
N GLN A 182 10.59 11.68 -6.53
CA GLN A 182 11.43 11.16 -5.47
C GLN A 182 12.58 10.31 -6.03
N ASP A 183 13.60 10.12 -5.21
CA ASP A 183 14.59 9.06 -5.44
C ASP A 183 13.96 7.68 -5.21
N SER A 184 14.41 6.70 -6.01
CA SER A 184 14.01 5.31 -5.82
C SER A 184 14.46 4.83 -4.46
N HIS A 185 13.60 4.15 -3.73
CA HIS A 185 13.91 3.57 -2.44
C HIS A 185 13.19 2.23 -2.27
N ARG A 186 13.49 1.59 -1.14
CA ARG A 186 12.68 0.51 -0.56
C ARG A 186 12.02 1.06 0.69
N ASP A 187 10.86 0.55 1.03
CA ASP A 187 10.11 0.95 2.21
C ASP A 187 10.46 0.12 3.44
N TYR A 188 9.77 0.44 4.54
CA TYR A 188 9.94 -0.13 5.87
C TYR A 188 11.27 0.27 6.54
N HIS A 189 11.49 -0.16 7.78
CA HIS A 189 12.53 0.38 8.66
C HIS A 189 13.93 0.50 8.06
N LEU A 190 14.35 -0.44 7.19
CA LEU A 190 15.68 -0.42 6.58
C LEU A 190 15.80 0.55 5.41
N GLY A 191 14.67 0.91 4.79
CA GLY A 191 14.57 1.89 3.72
C GLY A 191 14.93 3.31 4.16
N PHE A 192 14.72 3.64 5.43
CA PHE A 192 14.96 4.96 6.01
C PHE A 192 16.28 5.06 6.78
N GLN A 193 17.08 3.99 6.81
CA GLN A 193 18.35 3.94 7.55
C GLN A 193 19.55 4.24 6.66
N GLU A 194 20.56 4.85 7.27
CA GLU A 194 21.89 5.03 6.69
C GLU A 194 22.57 3.69 6.36
N VAL A 195 23.47 3.69 5.37
CA VAL A 195 24.20 2.51 4.89
C VAL A 195 24.78 1.68 6.01
N ASP A 196 25.51 2.33 6.92
CA ASP A 196 26.23 1.66 8.00
C ASP A 196 25.30 1.05 9.03
N ALA A 197 24.13 1.66 9.25
CA ALA A 197 23.10 1.09 10.12
C ALA A 197 22.46 -0.15 9.47
N THR A 198 22.09 -0.06 8.19
CA THR A 198 21.56 -1.20 7.41
C THR A 198 22.55 -2.37 7.37
N ALA A 199 23.85 -2.10 7.19
CA ALA A 199 24.90 -3.11 7.08
C ALA A 199 25.09 -3.96 8.35
N ARG A 200 24.62 -3.50 9.52
CA ARG A 200 24.70 -4.28 10.77
C ARG A 200 23.66 -5.40 10.86
N TYR A 201 22.57 -5.30 10.11
CA TYR A 201 21.54 -6.33 10.08
C TYR A 201 22.01 -7.53 9.26
N PRO A 202 21.84 -8.77 9.76
CA PRO A 202 22.06 -9.97 8.96
C PRO A 202 21.36 -9.88 7.60
N ALA A 203 22.00 -10.36 6.55
CA ALA A 203 21.45 -10.46 5.20
C ALA A 203 20.05 -11.08 5.19
N VAL A 204 19.88 -12.16 5.97
CA VAL A 204 18.59 -12.84 6.14
C VAL A 204 17.52 -11.97 6.79
N MET A 205 17.88 -11.07 7.70
CA MET A 205 16.94 -10.13 8.32
C MET A 205 16.54 -9.00 7.39
N GLN A 206 17.45 -8.55 6.52
CA GLN A 206 17.11 -7.58 5.48
C GLN A 206 16.10 -8.17 4.47
N VAL A 207 16.21 -9.46 4.17
CA VAL A 207 15.23 -10.16 3.35
C VAL A 207 13.94 -10.38 4.13
N ALA A 208 14.02 -10.87 5.38
CA ALA A 208 12.87 -11.20 6.21
C ALA A 208 11.97 -9.97 6.49
N SER A 209 12.55 -8.77 6.59
CA SER A 209 11.77 -7.56 6.89
C SER A 209 10.69 -7.25 5.85
N GLN A 210 10.84 -7.73 4.62
CA GLN A 210 9.84 -7.50 3.56
C GLN A 210 8.52 -8.24 3.82
N PHE A 211 8.54 -9.31 4.61
CA PHE A 211 7.36 -10.11 4.95
C PHE A 211 6.61 -9.56 6.18
N LEU A 212 7.12 -8.50 6.81
CA LEU A 212 6.52 -7.91 8.01
C LEU A 212 5.60 -6.73 7.70
N THR A 213 5.54 -6.29 6.43
CA THR A 213 4.66 -5.21 6.01
C THR A 213 4.25 -5.34 4.54
N LEU A 214 3.11 -4.78 4.21
CA LEU A 214 2.61 -4.55 2.85
C LEU A 214 2.50 -3.04 2.64
N GLN A 215 2.95 -2.56 1.48
CA GLN A 215 2.67 -1.19 1.06
C GLN A 215 1.51 -1.18 0.09
N GLY A 216 0.68 -0.15 0.18
CA GLY A 216 -0.37 0.10 -0.79
C GLY A 216 -0.75 1.56 -0.87
N ALA A 217 -1.58 1.89 -1.84
CA ALA A 217 -2.21 3.19 -1.94
C ALA A 217 -3.58 3.05 -2.58
N VAL A 218 -4.54 3.82 -2.08
CA VAL A 218 -5.83 4.03 -2.74
C VAL A 218 -5.81 5.40 -3.39
N ALA A 219 -6.21 5.47 -4.66
CA ALA A 219 -6.29 6.72 -5.41
C ALA A 219 -7.53 7.53 -4.99
N HIS A 220 -7.33 8.77 -4.57
CA HIS A 220 -8.40 9.72 -4.19
C HIS A 220 -8.59 10.84 -5.22
N SER A 221 -7.73 10.85 -6.25
CA SER A 221 -7.87 11.59 -7.49
C SER A 221 -7.50 10.65 -8.64
N ASP A 222 -7.94 10.95 -9.85
CA ASP A 222 -7.35 10.32 -11.03
C ASP A 222 -5.83 10.59 -11.03
N MET A 223 -5.05 9.66 -11.53
CA MET A 223 -3.60 9.74 -11.61
C MET A 223 -3.13 9.40 -13.02
N PRO A 224 -3.42 10.26 -14.02
CA PRO A 224 -2.82 10.09 -15.34
C PRO A 224 -1.30 10.25 -15.22
N ILE A 225 -0.52 9.75 -16.20
CA ILE A 225 0.95 9.66 -16.07
C ILE A 225 1.61 11.02 -15.79
N GLU A 226 1.08 12.09 -16.35
CA GLU A 226 1.53 13.47 -16.16
C GLU A 226 1.30 14.01 -14.73
N SER A 227 0.38 13.42 -13.96
CA SER A 227 0.22 13.71 -12.52
C SER A 227 1.31 13.08 -11.67
N GLY A 228 2.12 12.20 -12.26
CA GLY A 228 3.23 11.51 -11.62
C GLY A 228 2.84 10.36 -10.70
N PRO A 229 1.99 9.39 -11.10
CA PRO A 229 1.76 8.18 -10.31
C PRO A 229 3.07 7.47 -9.94
N THR A 230 2.99 6.55 -8.98
CA THR A 230 4.15 5.83 -8.48
C THR A 230 4.89 5.11 -9.62
N ARG A 231 6.22 5.21 -9.58
CA ARG A 231 7.15 4.53 -10.47
C ARG A 231 7.63 3.27 -9.77
N PHE A 232 7.61 2.15 -10.47
CA PHE A 232 7.99 0.83 -9.96
C PHE A 232 9.08 0.24 -10.83
N LEU A 233 9.96 -0.57 -10.24
CA LEU A 233 10.89 -1.41 -11.00
C LEU A 233 10.56 -2.89 -10.73
N PRO A 234 9.73 -3.52 -11.58
CA PRO A 234 9.25 -4.88 -11.36
C PRO A 234 10.37 -5.88 -11.11
N TYR A 235 10.09 -6.89 -10.27
CA TYR A 235 11.02 -7.94 -9.82
C TYR A 235 12.19 -7.47 -8.94
N SER A 236 12.43 -6.17 -8.80
CA SER A 236 13.56 -5.64 -8.01
C SER A 236 13.53 -6.03 -6.54
N GLN A 237 12.37 -6.41 -5.97
CA GLN A 237 12.24 -6.92 -4.60
C GLN A 237 12.92 -8.26 -4.39
N THR A 238 13.04 -9.07 -5.45
CA THR A 238 13.70 -10.39 -5.41
C THR A 238 15.23 -10.28 -5.31
N PHE A 239 15.80 -9.09 -5.58
CA PHE A 239 17.21 -8.81 -5.39
C PHE A 239 17.54 -8.63 -3.91
N LYS A 240 18.14 -9.65 -3.30
CA LYS A 240 18.34 -9.76 -1.86
C LYS A 240 19.14 -8.62 -1.22
N PRO A 241 20.26 -8.13 -1.80
CA PRO A 241 21.03 -7.04 -1.19
C PRO A 241 20.49 -5.64 -1.54
N GLY A 242 19.24 -5.50 -1.99
CA GLY A 242 18.76 -4.23 -2.50
C GLY A 242 18.58 -3.11 -1.47
N PHE A 243 18.45 -3.39 -0.16
CA PHE A 243 18.54 -2.36 0.89
C PHE A 243 19.93 -1.71 0.97
N MET A 244 20.96 -2.43 0.52
CA MET A 244 22.31 -1.87 0.36
C MET A 244 22.49 -1.16 -0.99
N ALA A 245 21.63 -1.45 -1.98
CA ALA A 245 21.85 -1.08 -3.37
C ALA A 245 21.12 0.19 -3.83
N TRP A 246 19.89 0.44 -3.37
CA TRP A 246 18.99 1.45 -3.95
C TRP A 246 19.55 2.88 -3.99
N ARG A 247 20.44 3.20 -3.04
CA ARG A 247 21.06 4.52 -2.91
C ARG A 247 22.35 4.70 -3.73
N ARG A 248 22.83 3.66 -4.40
CA ARG A 248 24.02 3.70 -5.25
C ARG A 248 23.66 4.28 -6.62
N ASP A 249 24.52 5.14 -7.16
CA ASP A 249 24.22 5.92 -8.37
C ASP A 249 23.93 5.04 -9.58
N GLU A 250 24.65 3.94 -9.75
CA GLU A 250 24.45 3.02 -10.87
C GLU A 250 23.11 2.26 -10.80
N PHE A 251 22.56 2.06 -9.60
CA PHE A 251 21.24 1.47 -9.38
C PHE A 251 20.14 2.51 -9.59
N ARG A 252 20.35 3.75 -9.11
CA ARG A 252 19.43 4.89 -9.36
C ARG A 252 19.32 5.18 -10.85
N ALA A 253 20.45 5.19 -11.57
CA ALA A 253 20.49 5.39 -13.01
C ALA A 253 19.70 4.31 -13.75
N PHE A 254 19.89 3.04 -13.38
CA PHE A 254 19.12 1.94 -13.98
C PHE A 254 17.63 2.02 -13.65
N PHE A 255 17.26 2.40 -12.42
CA PHE A 255 15.86 2.66 -12.07
C PHE A 255 15.25 3.75 -12.95
N GLN A 256 15.92 4.90 -13.12
CA GLN A 256 15.41 5.98 -13.96
C GLN A 256 15.26 5.56 -15.44
N GLU A 257 16.09 4.63 -15.91
CA GLU A 257 16.01 4.08 -17.27
C GLU A 257 14.84 3.09 -17.45
N LYS A 258 14.55 2.27 -16.43
CA LYS A 258 13.70 1.07 -16.58
C LYS A 258 12.42 1.05 -15.75
N TYR A 259 12.16 2.07 -14.92
CA TYR A 259 10.92 2.09 -14.16
C TYR A 259 9.71 2.04 -15.10
N VAL A 260 8.63 1.49 -14.59
CA VAL A 260 7.31 1.53 -15.20
C VAL A 260 6.38 2.32 -14.29
N SER A 261 5.30 2.85 -14.87
CA SER A 261 4.21 3.45 -14.13
C SER A 261 2.90 3.13 -14.85
N ALA A 262 1.80 3.14 -14.12
CA ALA A 262 0.48 2.89 -14.65
C ALA A 262 -0.48 3.98 -14.14
N PRO A 263 -1.41 4.45 -15.00
CA PRO A 263 -2.43 5.36 -14.55
C PRO A 263 -3.37 4.67 -13.56
N LEU A 264 -3.87 5.44 -12.60
CA LEU A 264 -4.91 5.02 -11.67
C LEU A 264 -6.11 5.96 -11.81
N GLU A 265 -7.29 5.44 -11.55
CA GLU A 265 -8.54 6.21 -11.44
C GLU A 265 -8.93 6.30 -9.96
N VAL A 266 -9.78 7.27 -9.61
CA VAL A 266 -10.32 7.36 -8.25
C VAL A 266 -10.90 6.01 -7.80
N GLY A 267 -10.52 5.57 -6.61
CA GLY A 267 -10.97 4.32 -6.01
C GLY A 267 -10.16 3.09 -6.40
N ASP A 268 -9.19 3.19 -7.32
CA ASP A 268 -8.25 2.10 -7.58
C ASP A 268 -7.29 1.90 -6.39
N GLY A 269 -6.94 0.64 -6.16
CA GLY A 269 -5.87 0.24 -5.24
C GLY A 269 -4.61 -0.17 -6.00
N VAL A 270 -3.44 0.19 -5.49
CA VAL A 270 -2.15 -0.38 -5.91
C VAL A 270 -1.44 -0.94 -4.69
N PHE A 271 -0.93 -2.17 -4.78
CA PHE A 271 -0.25 -2.84 -3.67
C PHE A 271 1.06 -3.43 -4.13
N PHE A 272 2.09 -3.30 -3.30
CA PHE A 272 3.44 -3.69 -3.68
C PHE A 272 4.27 -4.13 -2.47
N ASN A 273 5.25 -4.96 -2.75
CA ASN A 273 6.19 -5.46 -1.75
C ASN A 273 7.07 -4.30 -1.26
N PRO A 274 7.26 -4.11 0.06
CA PRO A 274 8.09 -3.01 0.59
C PRO A 274 9.55 -3.04 0.09
N ALA A 275 10.07 -4.19 -0.34
CA ALA A 275 11.40 -4.30 -0.93
C ALA A 275 11.43 -3.98 -2.44
N LEU A 276 10.31 -3.67 -3.07
CA LEU A 276 10.28 -3.20 -4.45
C LEU A 276 10.91 -1.82 -4.55
N PHE A 277 11.82 -1.62 -5.50
CA PHE A 277 12.33 -0.30 -5.81
C PHE A 277 11.18 0.51 -6.41
N HIS A 278 10.88 1.63 -5.77
CA HIS A 278 9.81 2.51 -6.22
C HIS A 278 10.10 3.97 -5.85
N ALA A 279 9.39 4.90 -6.49
CA ALA A 279 9.48 6.33 -6.24
C ALA A 279 8.19 7.03 -6.63
N ALA A 280 7.81 8.09 -5.92
CA ALA A 280 6.76 8.98 -6.43
C ALA A 280 7.24 9.69 -7.72
N GLY A 281 6.37 9.76 -8.74
CA GLY A 281 6.62 10.54 -9.95
C GLY A 281 6.46 12.04 -9.72
N SER A 282 7.01 12.83 -10.64
CA SER A 282 6.84 14.29 -10.67
C SER A 282 5.45 14.64 -11.19
N ASN A 283 4.75 15.55 -10.51
CA ASN A 283 3.49 16.09 -11.00
C ASN A 283 3.77 17.27 -11.96
N ILE A 284 3.65 17.03 -13.26
CA ILE A 284 3.92 18.01 -14.33
C ILE A 284 2.65 18.61 -14.93
N MET A 285 1.50 18.44 -14.26
CA MET A 285 0.23 19.06 -14.64
C MET A 285 0.35 20.59 -14.69
N ASN A 286 -0.56 21.26 -15.40
CA ASN A 286 -0.60 22.72 -15.39
C ASN A 286 -0.97 23.23 -13.97
N PRO A 287 -0.12 24.03 -13.30
CA PRO A 287 -0.41 24.62 -11.99
C PRO A 287 -1.72 25.41 -11.91
N GLU A 288 -2.16 26.02 -13.01
CA GLU A 288 -3.40 26.81 -13.07
C GLU A 288 -4.67 25.97 -12.91
N THR A 289 -4.58 24.65 -13.12
CA THR A 289 -5.72 23.74 -12.93
C THR A 289 -6.09 23.55 -11.46
N GLY A 290 -5.17 23.85 -10.54
CA GLY A 290 -5.33 23.53 -9.12
C GLY A 290 -5.41 22.02 -8.83
N PHE A 291 -5.11 21.17 -9.82
CA PHE A 291 -5.18 19.72 -9.68
C PHE A 291 -4.13 19.21 -8.70
N ARG A 292 -4.51 18.36 -7.75
CA ARG A 292 -3.58 17.67 -6.85
C ARG A 292 -3.75 16.16 -7.00
N ARG A 293 -2.62 15.46 -7.15
CA ARG A 293 -2.59 13.99 -7.13
C ARG A 293 -2.72 13.53 -5.68
N VAL A 294 -3.85 12.96 -5.30
CA VAL A 294 -4.15 12.57 -3.91
C VAL A 294 -4.18 11.04 -3.78
N ALA A 295 -3.36 10.52 -2.89
CA ALA A 295 -3.35 9.10 -2.53
C ALA A 295 -3.42 8.94 -1.01
N ASN A 296 -4.28 8.02 -0.55
CA ASN A 296 -4.20 7.52 0.82
C ASN A 296 -3.22 6.33 0.83
N LEU A 297 -2.01 6.57 1.35
CA LEU A 297 -0.94 5.58 1.42
C LEU A 297 -1.21 4.66 2.60
N LEU A 298 -1.26 3.37 2.35
CA LEU A 298 -1.49 2.33 3.34
C LEU A 298 -0.16 1.63 3.61
N GLN A 299 0.20 1.55 4.89
CA GLN A 299 1.22 0.64 5.36
C GLN A 299 0.56 -0.36 6.30
N VAL A 300 0.42 -1.60 5.84
CA VAL A 300 -0.15 -2.67 6.63
C VAL A 300 0.97 -3.47 7.26
N SER A 301 0.92 -3.67 8.57
CA SER A 301 1.94 -4.40 9.33
C SER A 301 1.41 -5.77 9.75
N SER A 302 2.26 -6.79 9.65
CA SER A 302 1.99 -8.12 10.22
C SER A 302 1.82 -8.01 11.74
N ALA A 303 1.09 -8.95 12.35
CA ALA A 303 1.05 -9.14 13.80
C ALA A 303 2.44 -9.28 14.45
N PHE A 304 3.44 -9.76 13.69
CA PHE A 304 4.82 -9.91 14.14
C PHE A 304 5.71 -8.69 13.85
N GLY A 305 5.18 -7.69 13.16
CA GLY A 305 5.91 -6.51 12.72
C GLY A 305 5.78 -5.32 13.68
N LYS A 306 6.72 -4.37 13.57
CA LYS A 306 6.58 -3.06 14.19
C LYS A 306 6.05 -2.07 13.14
N PRO A 307 4.94 -1.35 13.38
CA PRO A 307 4.51 -0.28 12.48
C PRO A 307 5.46 0.92 12.54
N MET A 308 5.60 1.67 11.43
CA MET A 308 6.40 2.91 11.43
C MET A 308 5.75 4.05 12.21
N GLU A 309 4.43 3.97 12.42
CA GLU A 309 3.64 4.96 13.13
C GLU A 309 2.86 4.32 14.29
N SER A 310 2.60 5.10 15.34
CA SER A 310 1.77 4.64 16.46
C SER A 310 0.34 5.13 16.28
N VAL A 311 -0.61 4.19 16.23
CA VAL A 311 -2.05 4.44 16.28
C VAL A 311 -2.54 4.17 17.70
N ASP A 312 -3.21 5.13 18.31
CA ASP A 312 -3.94 4.93 19.55
C ASP A 312 -5.27 4.24 19.24
N SER A 313 -5.28 2.91 19.35
CA SER A 313 -6.45 2.09 19.07
C SER A 313 -7.64 2.44 19.97
N LEU A 314 -7.42 2.89 21.22
CA LEU A 314 -8.53 3.26 22.11
C LEU A 314 -9.22 4.54 21.63
N VAL A 315 -8.46 5.50 21.12
CA VAL A 315 -9.03 6.71 20.51
C VAL A 315 -9.84 6.36 19.27
N VAL A 316 -9.30 5.51 18.39
CA VAL A 316 -10.01 5.05 17.19
C VAL A 316 -11.29 4.32 17.57
N VAL A 317 -11.21 3.27 18.39
CA VAL A 317 -12.37 2.48 18.83
C VAL A 317 -13.47 3.38 19.39
N ARG A 318 -13.11 4.31 20.29
CA ARG A 318 -14.10 5.23 20.90
C ARG A 318 -14.77 6.13 19.87
N ALA A 319 -14.03 6.60 18.88
CA ALA A 319 -14.57 7.48 17.84
C ALA A 319 -15.61 6.74 16.97
N VAL A 320 -15.36 5.47 16.64
CA VAL A 320 -16.21 4.69 15.72
C VAL A 320 -17.21 3.75 16.41
N TRP A 321 -17.18 3.65 17.75
CA TRP A 321 -17.93 2.64 18.50
C TRP A 321 -19.44 2.67 18.23
N ASP A 322 -20.03 3.86 18.17
CA ASP A 322 -21.47 3.99 17.97
C ASP A 322 -21.91 3.55 16.57
N GLU A 323 -21.18 3.99 15.53
CA GLU A 323 -21.37 3.56 14.14
C GLU A 323 -21.28 2.03 14.00
N LEU A 324 -20.28 1.42 14.64
CA LEU A 324 -20.08 -0.03 14.59
C LEU A 324 -21.20 -0.81 15.27
N LYS A 325 -21.67 -0.36 16.42
CA LYS A 325 -22.81 -1.00 17.10
C LYS A 325 -24.07 -0.96 16.22
N GLU A 326 -24.29 0.14 15.52
CA GLU A 326 -25.44 0.27 14.61
C GLU A 326 -25.33 -0.71 13.44
N ARG A 327 -24.15 -0.82 12.81
CA ARG A 327 -23.90 -1.80 11.75
C ARG A 327 -24.06 -3.24 12.22
N TYR A 328 -23.52 -3.57 13.39
CA TYR A 328 -23.65 -4.91 13.97
C TYR A 328 -25.12 -5.28 14.21
N LYS A 329 -25.92 -4.35 14.75
CA LYS A 329 -27.37 -4.56 14.91
C LYS A 329 -28.09 -4.70 13.57
N ALA A 330 -27.76 -3.86 12.58
CA ALA A 330 -28.33 -3.93 11.24
C ALA A 330 -27.98 -5.26 10.54
N ALA A 331 -26.81 -5.84 10.83
CA ALA A 331 -26.38 -7.15 10.37
C ALA A 331 -27.03 -8.33 11.14
N GLY A 332 -27.99 -8.05 12.03
CA GLY A 332 -28.68 -9.08 12.81
C GLY A 332 -27.84 -9.67 13.95
N GLU A 333 -26.87 -8.90 14.45
CA GLU A 333 -25.96 -9.32 15.53
C GLU A 333 -25.12 -10.57 15.16
N VAL A 334 -24.74 -10.65 13.88
CA VAL A 334 -23.87 -11.69 13.32
C VAL A 334 -22.81 -11.01 12.44
N ILE A 335 -21.55 -11.46 12.56
CA ILE A 335 -20.42 -10.95 11.78
C ILE A 335 -20.01 -12.03 10.78
N ALA A 336 -19.83 -11.65 9.51
CA ALA A 336 -19.29 -12.56 8.50
C ALA A 336 -17.84 -12.93 8.82
N GLY A 337 -17.40 -14.12 8.42
CA GLY A 337 -15.96 -14.42 8.39
C GLY A 337 -15.23 -13.66 7.27
N SER A 338 -13.95 -13.95 7.07
CA SER A 338 -13.10 -13.37 6.03
C SER A 338 -13.44 -13.79 4.58
N GLU A 339 -14.67 -14.21 4.28
CA GLU A 339 -15.09 -14.70 2.96
C GLU A 339 -16.18 -13.81 2.33
N LEU A 340 -16.12 -13.56 1.02
CA LEU A 340 -17.13 -12.78 0.28
C LEU A 340 -18.22 -13.60 -0.38
N ASP A 341 -18.47 -14.82 0.10
CA ASP A 341 -19.49 -15.70 -0.46
C ASP A 341 -20.92 -15.12 -0.24
N PRO A 342 -21.67 -14.76 -1.30
CA PRO A 342 -23.02 -14.25 -1.21
C PRO A 342 -24.05 -15.31 -0.79
N GLY A 343 -23.71 -16.59 -0.88
CA GLY A 343 -24.51 -17.70 -0.36
C GLY A 343 -24.27 -17.96 1.13
N ALA A 344 -23.12 -17.55 1.68
CA ALA A 344 -22.78 -17.73 3.09
C ALA A 344 -23.19 -16.54 3.97
N TRP A 345 -23.11 -15.30 3.45
CA TRP A 345 -23.30 -14.09 4.23
C TRP A 345 -24.13 -13.03 3.48
N SER A 346 -24.82 -12.15 4.20
CA SER A 346 -25.47 -10.97 3.61
C SER A 346 -24.47 -9.83 3.32
N VAL A 347 -24.87 -8.81 2.56
CA VAL A 347 -24.04 -7.63 2.30
C VAL A 347 -23.74 -6.88 3.60
N GLU A 348 -24.73 -6.76 4.48
CA GLU A 348 -24.64 -6.12 5.79
C GLU A 348 -23.65 -6.85 6.71
N GLN A 349 -23.73 -8.19 6.74
CA GLN A 349 -22.82 -9.03 7.54
C GLN A 349 -21.36 -8.93 7.08
N ARG A 350 -21.14 -8.89 5.76
CA ARG A 350 -19.78 -8.68 5.19
C ARG A 350 -19.24 -7.28 5.49
N GLY A 351 -20.09 -6.25 5.41
CA GLY A 351 -19.70 -4.88 5.75
C GLY A 351 -19.30 -4.73 7.22
N ALA A 352 -20.00 -5.41 8.13
CA ALA A 352 -19.65 -5.39 9.56
C ALA A 352 -18.31 -6.09 9.86
N ALA A 353 -17.96 -7.16 9.14
CA ALA A 353 -16.73 -7.93 9.34
C ALA A 353 -15.47 -7.18 8.88
N ALA A 354 -15.52 -6.60 7.69
CA ALA A 354 -14.39 -5.91 7.08
C ALA A 354 -13.90 -4.72 7.92
N ALA A 355 -14.76 -4.12 8.74
CA ALA A 355 -14.40 -3.06 9.67
C ALA A 355 -13.31 -3.48 10.69
N TRP A 356 -13.08 -4.78 10.92
CA TRP A 356 -12.34 -5.24 12.10
C TRP A 356 -11.27 -6.32 11.93
N GLY A 357 -11.00 -6.85 10.73
CA GLY A 357 -9.87 -7.75 10.47
C GLY A 357 -9.68 -8.85 11.54
N ASP A 358 -10.33 -10.00 11.35
CA ASP A 358 -10.42 -11.10 12.33
C ASP A 358 -9.16 -11.26 13.22
N GLY A 359 -9.36 -10.94 14.50
CA GLY A 359 -8.33 -11.02 15.54
C GLY A 359 -8.89 -11.18 16.96
N ALA A 360 -10.18 -11.46 17.12
CA ALA A 360 -10.77 -11.77 18.42
C ALA A 360 -10.89 -13.29 18.59
N GLY A 361 -9.74 -13.94 18.74
CA GLY A 361 -9.64 -15.38 18.94
C GLY A 361 -8.64 -15.83 20.03
N GLU A 362 -7.96 -14.90 20.70
CA GLU A 362 -7.12 -15.17 21.88
C GLU A 362 -7.29 -14.11 22.97
#